data_AF-A0A7V8WAV8-F1
#
_entry.id   AF-A0A7V8WAV8-F1
#
_cell.length_a   1.000
_cell.length_b   1.000
_cell.length_c   1.000
_cell.angle_alpha   90.00
_cell.angle_beta   90.00
_cell.angle_gamma   90.00
#
_symmetry.space_group_name_H-M   'P 1'
#
loop_
_entity.id
_entity.type
_entity.pdbx_description
1 polymer ?
#
loop_
_entity_poly.entity_id
_entity_poly.type
_entity_poly.pdbx_seq_one_letter_code
_entity_poly.pdbx_strand_id
1 'polypeptide(L)'
;MSSTGSPRPAATVAAVAFGALKGEHVNRVDFRNGRVAGTSRLFKGRFGRIRTVVEGPGGALYLLTQTATAAANPRPGDDRIVRVIPPGS
;
A
#
# COMPACT_ATOMS: atom_id res chain seq x y z
N MET A 1 -21.36 35.87 22.26
CA MET A 1 -21.54 34.41 22.29
C MET A 1 -20.53 33.78 21.34
N SER A 2 -19.35 33.43 21.82
CA SER A 2 -18.30 32.82 20.99
C SER A 2 -18.40 31.30 21.12
N SER A 3 -18.97 30.65 20.11
CA SER A 3 -18.98 29.20 19.98
C SER A 3 -17.59 28.74 19.55
N THR A 4 -16.76 28.35 20.51
CA THR A 4 -15.53 27.59 20.25
C THR A 4 -15.94 26.24 19.66
N GLY A 5 -15.88 26.12 18.34
CA GLY A 5 -16.04 24.84 17.66
C GLY A 5 -14.93 23.91 18.12
N SER A 6 -15.26 22.97 19.00
CA SER A 6 -14.37 21.89 19.44
C SER A 6 -13.73 21.23 18.21
N PRO A 7 -12.41 20.96 18.20
CA PRO A 7 -11.77 20.30 17.08
C PRO A 7 -12.45 18.93 16.90
N ARG A 8 -13.23 18.78 15.83
CA ARG A 8 -13.77 17.48 15.44
C ARG A 8 -12.58 16.53 15.33
N PRO A 9 -12.63 15.31 15.90
CA PRO A 9 -11.58 14.33 15.71
C PRO A 9 -11.34 14.20 14.20
N ALA A 10 -10.08 14.34 13.77
CA ALA A 10 -9.69 14.18 12.39
C ALA A 10 -10.25 12.82 11.94
N ALA A 11 -11.20 12.83 11.02
CA ALA A 11 -11.91 11.62 10.61
C ALA A 11 -10.88 10.53 10.27
N THR A 12 -10.92 9.40 10.97
CA THR A 12 -10.00 8.28 10.76
C THR A 12 -10.03 7.91 9.28
N VAL A 13 -8.91 8.09 8.60
CA VAL A 13 -8.76 7.67 7.20
C VAL A 13 -8.45 6.18 7.24
N ALA A 14 -9.40 5.35 6.83
CA ALA A 14 -9.14 3.94 6.58
C ALA A 14 -8.43 3.81 5.23
N ALA A 15 -7.49 2.88 5.10
CA ALA A 15 -6.81 2.64 3.83
C ALA A 15 -6.80 1.15 3.51
N VAL A 16 -6.96 0.84 2.22
CA VAL A 16 -6.78 -0.53 1.69
C VAL A 16 -5.63 -0.50 0.71
N ALA A 17 -4.69 -1.43 0.86
CA ALA A 17 -3.57 -1.61 -0.05
C ALA A 17 -3.64 -2.99 -0.70
N PHE A 18 -3.39 -3.07 -2.01
CA PHE A 18 -3.35 -4.34 -2.74
C PHE A 18 -2.28 -4.31 -3.84
N GLY A 19 -1.78 -5.50 -4.18
CA GLY A 19 -0.78 -5.67 -5.23
C GLY A 19 -1.38 -5.57 -6.63
N ALA A 20 -0.70 -4.87 -7.53
CA ALA A 20 -1.01 -4.87 -8.95
C ALA A 20 0.05 -5.70 -9.69
N LEU A 21 -0.36 -6.84 -10.24
CA LEU A 21 0.52 -7.75 -10.99
C LEU A 21 1.11 -7.06 -12.23
N LYS A 22 0.33 -6.92 -13.31
CA LYS A 22 0.79 -6.24 -14.54
C LYS A 22 1.09 -4.76 -14.32
N GLY A 23 0.49 -4.14 -13.29
CA GLY A 23 0.73 -2.75 -12.94
C GLY A 23 2.08 -2.51 -12.25
N GLU A 24 2.69 -3.54 -11.69
CA GLU A 24 3.98 -3.50 -10.97
C GLU A 24 4.04 -2.43 -9.87
N HIS A 25 2.97 -2.30 -9.08
CA HIS A 25 2.89 -1.35 -7.97
C HIS A 25 1.99 -1.89 -6.86
N VAL A 26 2.06 -1.27 -5.68
CA VAL A 26 1.00 -1.39 -4.66
C VAL A 26 0.02 -0.27 -4.92
N ASN A 27 -1.26 -0.60 -5.12
CA ASN A 27 -2.31 0.39 -5.18
C ASN A 27 -2.87 0.61 -3.77
N ARG A 28 -2.96 1.86 -3.35
CA ARG A 28 -3.54 2.26 -2.06
C ARG A 28 -4.78 3.10 -2.32
N VAL A 29 -5.86 2.78 -1.64
CA VAL A 29 -7.12 3.51 -1.67
C VAL A 29 -7.40 4.01 -0.27
N ASP A 30 -7.52 5.32 -0.12
CA ASP A 30 -7.86 5.97 1.13
C ASP A 30 -9.36 6.24 1.17
N PHE A 31 -9.98 5.98 2.32
CA PHE A 31 -11.41 6.12 2.56
C PHE A 31 -11.65 7.15 3.66
N ARG A 32 -12.65 8.01 3.43
CA ARG A 32 -13.17 8.96 4.41
C ARG A 32 -14.69 8.84 4.45
N ASN A 33 -15.25 8.55 5.62
CA ASN A 33 -16.69 8.35 5.82
C ASN A 33 -17.29 7.33 4.83
N GLY A 34 -16.59 6.21 4.62
CA GLY A 34 -17.02 5.15 3.71
C GLY A 34 -16.93 5.47 2.21
N ARG A 35 -16.40 6.65 1.84
CA ARG A 35 -16.19 7.05 0.44
C ARG A 35 -14.71 7.08 0.09
N VAL A 36 -14.39 6.79 -1.16
CA VAL A 36 -13.02 6.94 -1.67
C VAL A 36 -12.63 8.41 -1.58
N ALA A 37 -11.60 8.69 -0.81
CA ALA A 37 -11.01 10.01 -0.63
C ALA A 37 -9.79 10.22 -1.54
N GLY A 38 -9.10 9.14 -1.92
CA GLY A 38 -7.93 9.21 -2.79
C GLY A 38 -7.43 7.84 -3.21
N THR A 39 -6.58 7.83 -4.25
CA THR A 39 -5.85 6.63 -4.69
C THR A 39 -4.39 7.00 -4.94
N SER A 40 -3.48 6.05 -4.71
CA SER A 40 -2.04 6.25 -4.88
C SER A 40 -1.36 4.97 -5.34
N ARG A 41 -0.36 5.12 -6.21
CA ARG A 41 0.46 4.01 -6.71
C ARG A 41 1.83 4.06 -6.04
N LEU A 42 2.06 3.15 -5.10
CA LEU A 42 3.30 3.06 -4.33
C LEU A 42 4.26 2.08 -5.01
N PHE A 43 5.57 2.37 -4.92
CA PHE A 43 6.67 1.48 -5.36
C PHE A 43 6.64 1.03 -6.83
N LYS A 44 6.04 1.83 -7.72
CA LYS A 44 5.88 1.48 -9.14
C LYS A 44 7.21 1.06 -9.79
N GLY A 45 7.25 -0.12 -10.38
CA GLY A 45 8.40 -0.71 -11.08
C GLY A 45 9.55 -1.17 -10.17
N ARG A 46 9.54 -0.81 -8.88
CA ARG A 46 10.66 -1.06 -7.97
C ARG A 46 10.82 -2.54 -7.64
N PHE A 47 9.71 -3.19 -7.26
CA PHE A 47 9.70 -4.60 -6.85
C PHE A 47 9.18 -5.53 -7.95
N GLY A 48 8.86 -4.99 -9.13
CA GLY A 48 8.18 -5.72 -10.20
C GLY A 48 6.73 -6.02 -9.84
N ARG A 49 6.25 -7.19 -10.24
CA ARG A 49 4.87 -7.64 -10.04
C ARG A 49 4.62 -7.97 -8.57
N ILE A 50 3.53 -7.45 -8.02
CA ILE A 50 3.15 -7.67 -6.61
C ILE A 50 1.83 -8.42 -6.56
N ARG A 51 1.82 -9.59 -5.91
CA ARG A 51 0.63 -10.45 -5.78
C ARG A 51 -0.18 -10.12 -4.54
N THR A 52 0.50 -10.02 -3.40
CA THR A 52 -0.13 -9.92 -2.09
C THR A 52 0.52 -8.81 -1.29
N VAL A 53 -0.30 -8.09 -0.53
CA VAL A 53 0.10 -7.05 0.42
C VAL A 53 -0.62 -7.34 1.73
N VAL A 54 0.14 -7.42 2.83
CA VAL A 54 -0.40 -7.63 4.18
C VAL A 54 0.19 -6.59 5.11
N GLU A 55 -0.65 -6.00 5.95
CA GLU A 55 -0.19 -5.16 7.06
C GLU A 55 0.28 -6.04 8.21
N GLY A 56 1.48 -5.76 8.71
CA GLY A 56 2.04 -6.40 9.89
C GLY A 56 2.26 -5.42 11.03
N PRO A 57 2.94 -5.85 12.10
CA PRO A 57 3.13 -5.06 13.30
C PRO A 57 3.81 -3.70 13.01
N GLY A 58 3.40 -2.67 13.75
CA GLY A 58 3.95 -1.32 13.60
C GLY A 58 3.58 -0.62 12.29
N GLY A 59 2.55 -1.09 11.58
CA GLY A 59 2.13 -0.53 10.29
C GLY A 59 3.03 -0.92 9.11
N ALA A 60 3.94 -1.89 9.31
CA ALA A 60 4.78 -2.40 8.24
C ALA A 60 3.95 -3.10 7.16
N LEU A 61 4.32 -2.94 5.89
CA LEU A 61 3.71 -3.67 4.79
C LEU A 61 4.61 -4.80 4.33
N TYR A 62 4.06 -6.00 4.25
CA TYR A 62 4.71 -7.19 3.70
C TYR A 62 4.17 -7.44 2.29
N LEU A 63 5.08 -7.44 1.31
CA LEU A 63 4.77 -7.58 -0.11
C LEU A 63 5.30 -8.93 -0.60
N LEU A 64 4.46 -9.72 -1.26
CA LEU A 64 4.89 -10.89 -2.02
C LEU A 64 5.07 -10.52 -3.50
N THR A 65 6.30 -10.59 -4.00
CA THR A 65 6.58 -10.41 -5.42
C THR A 65 6.24 -11.68 -6.22
N GLN A 66 5.90 -11.53 -7.50
CA GLN A 66 5.66 -12.67 -8.39
C GLN A 66 6.21 -12.41 -9.79
N THR A 67 7.43 -12.85 -10.03
CA THR A 67 8.18 -12.66 -11.28
C THR A 67 8.03 -13.79 -12.27
N ALA A 68 7.53 -14.97 -11.87
CA ALA A 68 7.34 -16.11 -12.76
C ALA A 68 6.21 -15.87 -13.77
N THR A 69 6.53 -15.26 -14.91
CA THR A 69 5.75 -15.38 -16.15
C THR A 69 6.74 -15.58 -17.30
N ALA A 70 6.37 -16.34 -18.34
CA ALA A 70 7.24 -16.64 -19.47
C ALA A 70 7.77 -15.38 -20.22
N ALA A 71 7.14 -14.22 -20.01
CA ALA A 71 7.53 -12.94 -20.58
C ALA A 71 8.23 -11.98 -19.59
N ALA A 72 8.42 -12.38 -18.33
CA ALA A 72 9.09 -11.55 -17.33
C ALA A 72 10.61 -11.80 -17.35
N ASN A 73 11.38 -10.82 -16.90
CA ASN A 73 12.83 -10.91 -16.70
C ASN A 73 13.12 -11.09 -15.20
N PRO A 74 13.23 -12.33 -14.69
CA PRO A 74 13.39 -12.58 -13.25
C PRO A 74 14.75 -12.06 -12.78
N ARG A 75 14.81 -11.45 -11.59
CA ARG A 75 16.09 -11.06 -10.98
C ARG A 75 16.58 -12.20 -10.09
N PRO A 76 17.91 -12.32 -9.87
CA PRO A 76 18.43 -13.28 -8.91
C PRO A 76 17.77 -13.11 -7.53
N GLY A 77 17.21 -14.18 -6.97
CA GLY A 77 16.55 -14.18 -5.67
C GLY A 77 15.07 -13.79 -5.67
N ASP A 78 14.43 -13.68 -6.83
CA ASP A 78 12.96 -13.68 -6.92
C ASP A 78 12.40 -15.12 -6.94
N ASP A 79 11.18 -15.38 -6.45
CA ASP A 79 10.26 -14.47 -5.76
C ASP A 79 10.67 -14.19 -4.31
N ARG A 80 10.28 -13.03 -3.77
CA ARG A 80 10.69 -12.58 -2.43
C ARG A 80 9.58 -11.90 -1.65
N ILE A 81 9.73 -11.95 -0.33
CA ILE A 81 8.93 -11.17 0.62
C ILE A 81 9.69 -9.90 0.96
N VAL A 82 9.07 -8.74 0.71
CA VAL A 82 9.64 -7.42 1.01
C VAL A 82 8.90 -6.83 2.20
N ARG A 83 9.63 -6.42 3.24
CA ARG A 83 9.09 -5.62 4.34
C ARG A 83 9.35 -4.14 4.10
N VAL A 84 8.29 -3.35 4.08
CA VAL A 84 8.32 -1.88 3.97
C VAL A 84 7.92 -1.28 5.30
N ILE A 85 8.76 -0.40 5.83
CA ILE A 85 8.55 0.26 7.12
C ILE A 85 8.06 1.69 6.86
N PRO A 86 6.94 2.13 7.47
CA PRO A 86 6.48 3.51 7.37
C PRO A 86 7.50 4.47 8.00
N PRO A 87 7.70 5.67 7.43
CA PRO A 87 8.50 6.69 8.09
C PRO A 87 7.83 7.08 9.43
N GLY A 88 8.61 7.07 10.51
CA GLY A 88 8.14 7.45 11.85
C GLY A 88 7.45 6.36 12.66
N SER A 89 7.66 5.07 12.32
CA SER A 89 7.28 3.91 13.13
C SER A 89 8.35 3.49 14.12
#